data_AF-A0A7V9HKQ1-F1
#
_entry.id   AF-A0A7V9HKQ1-F1
#
_cell.length_a   1.000
_cell.length_b   1.000
_cell.length_c   1.000
_cell.angle_alpha   90.00
_cell.angle_beta   90.00
_cell.angle_gamma   90.00
#
_symmetry.space_group_name_H-M   'P 1'
#
loop_
_entity.id
_entity.type
_entity.pdbx_description
1 polymer ?
#
loop_
_entity_poly.entity_id
_entity_poly.type
_entity_poly.pdbx_seq_one_letter_code
_entity_poly.pdbx_strand_id
1 'polypeptide(L)'
;MRPGEVHRWRIIQAAHENNLRLALEGHRLHAIAYAGLSLATIETTDQAEIAPGQRVDVLVRATYLLAANPNDQGYPSPAEPLARLVVAGEPVTMQLPAALPPPLAGIGDGELTGTRRLTLSALEPEHPPAANYQEFSFFIDDKRFANDRVDQRVELNAVEEWTIVNDHHDDHVFHIHTNPFQLTRVNDEALAAPVWRDTMIVPRNGSNTFRIRFLDFTGKLVLHCHMLNHEELGMMQVVEIVDAD
;
A
#
# COMPACT_ATOMS: atom_id res chain seq x y z
N MET A 1 10.41 -24.28 11.87
CA MET A 1 9.99 -23.73 13.19
C MET A 1 9.62 -24.88 14.13
N ARG A 2 9.65 -24.67 15.45
CA ARG A 2 9.17 -25.70 16.40
C ARG A 2 7.65 -25.67 16.56
N PRO A 3 6.99 -26.79 16.90
CA PRO A 3 5.58 -26.78 17.25
C PRO A 3 5.30 -25.77 18.38
N GLY A 4 4.29 -24.91 18.21
CA GLY A 4 3.90 -23.89 19.20
C GLY A 4 4.81 -22.64 19.30
N GLU A 5 5.88 -22.59 18.51
CA GLU A 5 6.73 -21.40 18.38
C GLU A 5 6.01 -20.29 17.61
N VAL A 6 6.19 -19.03 18.00
CA VAL A 6 5.66 -17.87 17.28
C VAL A 6 6.81 -17.16 16.57
N HIS A 7 6.70 -16.98 15.26
CA HIS A 7 7.63 -16.18 14.46
C HIS A 7 6.98 -14.86 14.08
N ARG A 8 7.77 -13.78 14.05
CA ARG A 8 7.40 -12.53 13.37
C ARG A 8 7.92 -12.61 11.94
N TRP A 9 7.02 -12.66 10.97
CA TRP A 9 7.36 -12.60 9.56
C TRP A 9 7.18 -11.17 9.06
N ARG A 10 8.18 -10.67 8.33
CA ARG A 10 8.10 -9.39 7.63
C ARG A 10 7.94 -9.70 6.15
N ILE A 11 6.72 -9.55 5.67
CA ILE A 11 6.38 -9.89 4.29
C ILE A 11 6.43 -8.60 3.48
N ILE A 12 7.14 -8.65 2.36
CA ILE A 12 7.30 -7.54 1.42
C ILE A 12 6.79 -8.05 0.07
N GLN A 13 5.86 -7.33 -0.54
CA GLN A 13 5.48 -7.61 -1.92
C GLN A 13 6.42 -6.86 -2.86
N ALA A 14 7.34 -7.59 -3.48
CA ALA A 14 8.37 -7.06 -4.38
C ALA A 14 8.13 -7.44 -5.85
N ALA A 15 6.98 -8.01 -6.18
CA ALA A 15 6.57 -8.18 -7.57
C ALA A 15 6.33 -6.83 -8.26
N HIS A 16 6.43 -6.83 -9.59
CA HIS A 16 6.32 -5.60 -10.38
C HIS A 16 4.88 -5.09 -10.55
N GLU A 17 3.85 -5.91 -10.34
CA GLU A 17 2.47 -5.56 -10.72
C GLU A 17 1.38 -6.23 -9.86
N ASN A 18 1.51 -7.52 -9.55
CA ASN A 18 0.42 -8.28 -8.93
C ASN A 18 0.28 -8.08 -7.41
N ASN A 19 -0.94 -7.75 -6.98
CA ASN A 19 -1.42 -7.88 -5.62
C ASN A 19 -1.59 -9.37 -5.30
N LEU A 20 -1.07 -9.80 -4.15
CA LEU A 20 -1.23 -11.18 -3.69
C LEU A 20 -2.16 -11.22 -2.50
N ARG A 21 -3.12 -12.14 -2.55
CA ARG A 21 -3.98 -12.48 -1.42
C ARG A 21 -3.37 -13.65 -0.66
N LEU A 22 -2.53 -13.33 0.31
CA LEU A 22 -1.76 -14.31 1.06
C LEU A 22 -2.61 -15.02 2.11
N ALA A 23 -2.48 -16.34 2.17
CA ALA A 23 -3.08 -17.18 3.18
C ALA A 23 -2.08 -18.21 3.69
N LEU A 24 -2.19 -18.57 4.96
CA LEU A 24 -1.53 -19.76 5.48
C LEU A 24 -2.58 -20.82 5.82
N GLU A 25 -2.40 -22.02 5.28
CA GLU A 25 -3.35 -23.12 5.47
C GLU A 25 -3.57 -23.42 6.95
N GLY A 26 -4.84 -23.47 7.37
CA GLY A 26 -5.26 -23.77 8.73
C GLY A 26 -4.88 -22.72 9.78
N HIS A 27 -4.46 -21.52 9.37
CA HIS A 27 -3.94 -20.49 10.27
C HIS A 27 -4.48 -19.10 9.93
N ARG A 28 -4.84 -18.33 10.95
CA ARG A 28 -5.23 -16.91 10.80
C ARG A 28 -4.00 -16.03 10.95
N LEU A 29 -3.78 -15.10 10.03
CA LEU A 29 -2.70 -14.12 10.12
C LEU A 29 -2.99 -13.14 11.26
N HIS A 30 -1.96 -12.82 12.05
CA HIS A 30 -2.03 -11.85 13.12
C HIS A 30 -1.13 -10.65 12.77
N ALA A 31 -1.66 -9.70 12.00
CA ALA A 31 -0.92 -8.52 11.60
C ALA A 31 -0.66 -7.59 12.80
N ILE A 32 0.56 -7.06 12.87
CA ILE A 32 1.02 -6.21 13.97
C ILE A 32 1.60 -4.88 13.47
N ALA A 33 1.97 -4.80 12.21
CA ALA A 33 2.46 -3.58 11.58
C ALA A 33 2.23 -3.62 10.08
N TYR A 34 2.11 -2.45 9.48
CA TYR A 34 2.11 -2.26 8.04
C TYR A 34 3.06 -1.13 7.68
N ALA A 35 3.72 -1.21 6.52
CA ALA A 35 4.72 -0.21 6.11
C ALA A 35 5.84 0.03 7.16
N GLY A 36 6.06 -0.91 8.09
CA GLY A 36 6.98 -0.76 9.22
C GLY A 36 6.41 0.01 10.42
N LEU A 37 5.14 0.42 10.37
CA LEU A 37 4.43 1.20 11.40
C LEU A 37 3.55 0.28 12.24
N SER A 38 3.74 0.32 13.55
CA SER A 38 2.98 -0.54 14.49
C SER A 38 1.50 -0.21 14.45
N LEU A 39 0.67 -1.25 14.49
CA LEU A 39 -0.77 -1.13 14.67
C LEU A 39 -1.13 -0.82 16.13
N ALA A 40 -2.32 -0.27 16.34
CA ALA A 40 -2.86 -0.07 17.69
C ALA A 40 -3.18 -1.39 18.39
N THR A 41 -3.67 -2.37 17.64
CA THR A 41 -4.04 -3.71 18.12
C THR A 41 -3.64 -4.78 17.09
N ILE A 42 -3.57 -6.03 17.53
CA ILE A 42 -3.34 -7.15 16.62
C ILE A 42 -4.57 -7.35 15.74
N GLU A 43 -4.41 -7.18 14.44
CA GLU A 43 -5.45 -7.48 13.45
C GLU A 43 -5.38 -8.95 13.09
N THR A 44 -6.46 -9.70 13.35
CA THR A 44 -6.53 -11.13 12.99
C THR A 44 -7.42 -11.34 11.79
N THR A 45 -6.84 -11.86 10.71
CA THR A 45 -7.50 -12.09 9.42
C THR A 45 -7.17 -13.48 8.90
N ASP A 46 -8.03 -14.06 8.08
CA ASP A 46 -7.74 -15.34 7.44
C ASP A 46 -6.77 -15.16 6.26
N GLN A 47 -6.75 -13.96 5.67
CA GLN A 47 -5.96 -13.62 4.49
C GLN A 47 -5.50 -12.17 4.53
N ALA A 48 -4.34 -11.88 3.95
CA ALA A 48 -3.82 -10.53 3.81
C ALA A 48 -3.58 -10.24 2.32
N GLU A 49 -4.28 -9.24 1.79
CA GLU A 49 -3.96 -8.70 0.48
C GLU A 49 -2.77 -7.75 0.59
N ILE A 50 -1.76 -7.95 -0.26
CA ILE A 50 -0.53 -7.17 -0.27
C ILE A 50 -0.15 -6.83 -1.71
N ALA A 51 -0.10 -5.53 -2.01
CA ALA A 51 0.24 -4.96 -3.31
C ALA A 51 1.73 -4.63 -3.45
N PRO A 52 2.29 -4.50 -4.66
CA PRO A 52 3.64 -4.01 -4.91
C PRO A 52 4.05 -2.85 -4.01
N GLY A 53 5.21 -2.98 -3.35
CA GLY A 53 5.73 -1.97 -2.42
C GLY A 53 5.14 -2.02 -1.01
N GLN A 54 4.03 -2.74 -0.77
CA GLN A 54 3.47 -2.90 0.58
C GLN A 54 4.27 -3.89 1.43
N ARG A 55 4.20 -3.67 2.75
CA ARG A 55 4.79 -4.51 3.78
C ARG A 55 3.77 -4.79 4.87
N VAL A 56 3.76 -6.02 5.35
CA VAL A 56 3.00 -6.43 6.54
C VAL A 56 3.90 -7.27 7.45
N ASP A 57 3.89 -6.95 8.74
CA ASP A 57 4.47 -7.81 9.74
C ASP A 57 3.35 -8.63 10.39
N VAL A 58 3.47 -9.95 10.33
CA VAL A 58 2.50 -10.89 10.91
C VAL A 58 3.16 -11.81 11.92
N LEU A 59 2.41 -12.20 12.95
CA LEU A 59 2.79 -13.27 13.85
C LEU A 59 2.21 -14.59 13.35
N VAL A 60 3.07 -15.59 13.19
CA VAL A 60 2.71 -16.91 12.67
C VAL A 60 3.08 -17.96 13.71
N ARG A 61 2.10 -18.82 14.04
CA ARG A 61 2.26 -19.96 14.94
C ARG A 61 1.92 -21.25 14.21
N ALA A 62 2.94 -21.90 13.64
CA ALA A 62 2.92 -23.23 13.02
C ALA A 62 1.90 -23.45 11.89
N THR A 63 2.37 -23.67 10.66
CA THR A 63 1.51 -24.12 9.54
C THR A 63 2.37 -24.60 8.37
N TYR A 64 1.81 -25.38 7.44
CA TYR A 64 2.56 -26.14 6.43
C TYR A 64 2.63 -25.46 5.06
N LEU A 65 1.62 -24.70 4.63
CA LEU A 65 1.58 -24.10 3.29
C LEU A 65 1.25 -22.61 3.34
N LEU A 66 2.15 -21.78 2.82
CA LEU A 66 1.89 -20.39 2.43
C LEU A 66 1.52 -20.38 0.95
N ALA A 67 0.39 -19.78 0.62
CA ALA A 67 -0.08 -19.67 -0.76
C ALA A 67 -0.61 -18.27 -1.05
N ALA A 68 -0.58 -17.90 -2.33
CA ALA A 68 -1.40 -16.84 -2.88
C ALA A 68 -2.73 -17.46 -3.33
N ASN A 69 -3.83 -16.98 -2.75
CA ASN A 69 -5.16 -17.31 -3.20
C ASN A 69 -5.57 -16.46 -4.40
N PRO A 70 -6.58 -16.88 -5.17
CA PRO A 70 -7.11 -16.07 -6.27
C PRO A 70 -7.46 -14.65 -5.80
N ASN A 71 -6.98 -13.68 -6.57
CA ASN A 71 -7.26 -12.27 -6.40
C ASN A 71 -7.62 -11.67 -7.76
N ASP A 72 -8.50 -10.67 -7.74
CA ASP A 72 -8.89 -9.92 -8.93
C ASP A 72 -8.60 -8.45 -8.63
N GLN A 73 -7.70 -7.85 -9.41
CA GLN A 73 -7.29 -6.46 -9.30
C GLN A 73 -7.60 -5.64 -10.56
N GLY A 74 -8.47 -6.14 -11.43
CA GLY A 74 -8.71 -5.64 -12.79
C GLY A 74 -8.65 -6.82 -13.75
N TYR A 75 -7.71 -7.68 -13.42
CA TYR A 75 -7.34 -8.92 -14.04
C TYR A 75 -6.95 -9.92 -12.94
N PRO A 76 -6.91 -11.23 -13.26
CA PRO A 76 -6.55 -12.26 -12.28
C PRO A 76 -5.07 -12.18 -11.90
N SER A 77 -4.79 -12.12 -10.61
CA SER A 77 -3.42 -12.27 -10.08
C SER A 77 -3.02 -13.76 -10.00
N PRO A 78 -1.71 -14.09 -10.05
CA PRO A 78 -1.23 -15.46 -9.88
C PRO A 78 -1.70 -16.09 -8.56
N ALA A 79 -2.24 -17.31 -8.64
CA ALA A 79 -2.70 -18.09 -7.49
C ALA A 79 -1.94 -19.42 -7.43
N GLU A 80 -0.99 -19.51 -6.50
CA GLU A 80 -0.09 -20.65 -6.39
C GLU A 80 0.50 -20.83 -4.97
N PRO A 81 0.96 -22.04 -4.63
CA PRO A 81 1.82 -22.26 -3.48
C PRO A 81 3.11 -21.41 -3.57
N LEU A 82 3.41 -20.66 -2.51
CA LEU A 82 4.60 -19.81 -2.45
C LEU A 82 5.74 -20.47 -1.66
N ALA A 83 5.40 -21.06 -0.52
CA ALA A 83 6.38 -21.71 0.34
C ALA A 83 5.75 -22.81 1.21
N ARG A 84 6.55 -23.84 1.50
CA ARG A 84 6.19 -24.85 2.50
C ARG A 84 7.00 -24.63 3.76
N LEU A 85 6.31 -24.45 4.88
CA LEU A 85 6.94 -24.24 6.16
C LEU A 85 7.09 -25.58 6.89
N VAL A 86 8.32 -25.90 7.29
CA VAL A 86 8.63 -27.15 8.01
C VAL A 86 8.52 -26.92 9.51
N VAL A 87 7.58 -27.62 10.14
CA VAL A 87 7.38 -27.62 11.59
C VAL A 87 7.97 -28.91 12.17
N ALA A 88 9.05 -28.80 12.95
CA ALA A 88 9.78 -29.95 13.49
C ALA A 88 10.54 -29.61 14.78
N GLY A 89 10.91 -30.64 15.54
CA GLY A 89 11.62 -30.53 16.82
C GLY A 89 10.68 -30.49 18.03
N GLU A 90 11.25 -30.27 19.21
CA GLU A 90 10.52 -30.28 20.48
C GLU A 90 9.48 -29.14 20.55
N PRO A 91 8.23 -29.43 20.98
CA PRO A 91 7.22 -28.40 21.16
C PRO A 91 7.62 -27.34 22.19
N VAL A 92 7.21 -26.10 21.94
CA VAL A 92 7.36 -24.98 22.88
C VAL A 92 6.02 -24.30 23.12
N THR A 93 5.86 -23.71 24.29
CA THR A 93 4.71 -22.85 24.60
C THR A 93 5.12 -21.40 24.48
N MET A 94 4.70 -20.73 23.40
CA MET A 94 4.95 -19.32 23.18
C MET A 94 3.64 -18.56 22.94
N GLN A 95 3.37 -17.54 23.75
CA GLN A 95 2.15 -16.74 23.63
C GLN A 95 2.31 -15.65 22.57
N LEU A 96 1.19 -15.23 21.96
CA LEU A 96 1.15 -13.99 21.21
C LEU A 96 1.33 -12.81 22.19
N PRO A 97 1.95 -11.70 21.77
CA PRO A 97 2.08 -10.53 22.61
C PRO A 97 0.70 -9.97 22.96
N ALA A 98 0.53 -9.52 24.20
CA ALA A 98 -0.72 -8.93 24.68
C ALA A 98 -0.89 -7.45 24.26
N ALA A 99 0.22 -6.79 23.90
CA ALA A 99 0.25 -5.39 23.50
C ALA A 99 1.30 -5.17 22.40
N LEU A 100 1.06 -4.15 21.59
CA LEU A 100 1.99 -3.68 20.56
C LEU A 100 2.63 -2.37 21.00
N PRO A 101 3.79 -1.99 20.42
CA PRO A 101 4.30 -0.64 20.55
C PRO A 101 3.24 0.39 20.12
N PRO A 102 3.20 1.58 20.73
CA PRO A 102 2.20 2.58 20.38
C PRO A 102 2.32 2.95 18.89
N PRO A 103 1.18 3.08 18.17
CA PRO A 103 1.18 3.54 16.79
C PRO A 103 1.57 5.01 16.69
N LEU A 104 1.81 5.50 15.48
CA LEU A 104 1.95 6.94 15.23
C LEU A 104 0.67 7.67 15.64
N ALA A 105 0.82 8.86 16.22
CA ALA A 105 -0.29 9.72 16.58
C ALA A 105 -1.08 10.13 15.33
N GLY A 106 -2.39 9.85 15.33
CA GLY A 106 -3.29 10.16 14.21
C GLY A 106 -3.37 11.64 13.87
N ILE A 107 -3.91 11.97 12.71
CA ILE A 107 -4.08 13.33 12.20
C ILE A 107 -5.55 13.74 12.36
N GLY A 108 -5.81 14.70 13.25
CA GLY A 108 -7.14 15.26 13.50
C GLY A 108 -7.52 16.38 12.51
N ASP A 109 -8.82 16.68 12.43
CA ASP A 109 -9.35 17.71 11.51
C ASP A 109 -8.74 19.10 11.77
N GLY A 110 -8.47 19.43 13.04
CA GLY A 110 -7.90 20.72 13.44
C GLY A 110 -6.43 20.91 13.06
N GLU A 111 -5.76 19.89 12.53
CA GLU A 111 -4.39 20.00 12.03
C GLU A 111 -4.34 20.37 10.55
N LEU A 112 -5.41 20.15 9.79
CA LEU A 112 -5.41 20.27 8.33
C LEU A 112 -5.19 21.73 7.88
N THR A 113 -4.20 21.92 7.02
CA THR A 113 -3.84 23.19 6.39
C THR A 113 -4.20 23.23 4.90
N GLY A 114 -4.54 22.09 4.29
CA GLY A 114 -4.89 22.01 2.87
C GLY A 114 -5.53 20.69 2.46
N THR A 115 -6.09 20.69 1.25
CA THR A 115 -6.69 19.49 0.65
C THR A 115 -6.29 19.35 -0.81
N ARG A 116 -6.16 18.13 -1.31
CA ARG A 116 -5.88 17.86 -2.73
C ARG A 116 -6.72 16.73 -3.27
N ARG A 117 -6.93 16.74 -4.58
CA ARG A 117 -7.55 15.64 -5.32
C ARG A 117 -6.72 15.35 -6.56
N LEU A 118 -6.29 14.10 -6.70
CA LEU A 118 -5.52 13.62 -7.84
C LEU A 118 -6.28 12.47 -8.48
N THR A 119 -6.24 12.37 -9.81
CA THR A 119 -6.90 11.29 -10.57
C THR A 119 -5.86 10.43 -11.28
N LEU A 120 -5.91 9.13 -11.04
CA LEU A 120 -5.19 8.09 -11.77
C LEU A 120 -6.03 7.66 -12.97
N SER A 121 -5.43 7.63 -14.15
CA SER A 121 -6.09 7.18 -15.38
C SER A 121 -5.09 6.52 -16.34
N ALA A 122 -5.62 5.82 -17.33
CA ALA A 122 -4.81 5.18 -18.36
C ALA A 122 -5.41 5.40 -19.76
N LEU A 123 -4.54 5.38 -20.77
CA LEU A 123 -4.89 5.26 -22.17
C LEU A 123 -4.44 3.88 -22.62
N GLU A 124 -5.40 3.08 -23.04
CA GLU A 124 -5.17 1.77 -23.62
C GLU A 124 -5.34 1.79 -25.13
N PRO A 125 -4.53 1.01 -25.87
CA PRO A 125 -4.72 0.84 -27.30
C PRO A 125 -6.04 0.10 -27.59
N GLU A 126 -6.63 0.35 -28.76
CA GLU A 126 -7.92 -0.25 -29.15
C GLU A 126 -7.92 -1.78 -29.18
N HIS A 127 -6.73 -2.39 -29.35
CA HIS A 127 -6.55 -3.85 -29.38
C HIS A 127 -5.43 -4.28 -28.42
N PRO A 128 -5.67 -4.24 -27.09
CA PRO A 128 -4.62 -4.48 -26.09
C PRO A 128 -3.81 -5.78 -26.26
N PRO A 129 -4.42 -6.94 -26.60
CA PRO A 129 -3.66 -8.19 -26.75
C PRO A 129 -2.66 -8.20 -27.91
N ALA A 130 -2.81 -7.30 -28.89
CA ALA A 130 -1.95 -7.18 -30.06
C ALA A 130 -1.04 -5.95 -30.01
N ALA A 131 -1.16 -5.12 -28.97
CA ALA A 131 -0.47 -3.86 -28.86
C ALA A 131 0.95 -4.02 -28.32
N ASN A 132 1.83 -3.11 -28.74
CA ASN A 132 3.11 -2.92 -28.11
C ASN A 132 2.91 -2.24 -26.75
N TYR A 133 3.69 -2.64 -25.74
CA TYR A 133 3.62 -2.04 -24.40
C TYR A 133 3.79 -0.50 -24.40
N GLN A 134 4.49 0.06 -25.39
CA GLN A 134 4.67 1.50 -25.57
C GLN A 134 3.41 2.25 -26.01
N GLU A 135 2.38 1.53 -26.44
CA GLU A 135 1.08 2.11 -26.82
C GLU A 135 0.19 2.38 -25.59
N PHE A 136 0.54 1.81 -24.43
CA PHE A 136 -0.08 2.13 -23.16
C PHE A 136 0.51 3.42 -22.60
N SER A 137 -0.33 4.22 -21.93
CA SER A 137 0.13 5.37 -21.16
C SER A 137 -0.68 5.48 -19.90
N PHE A 138 0.00 5.82 -18.81
CA PHE A 138 -0.63 5.97 -17.52
C PHE A 138 -0.37 7.38 -16.99
N PHE A 139 -1.36 7.94 -16.30
CA PHE A 139 -1.42 9.36 -15.99
C PHE A 139 -1.76 9.61 -14.54
N ILE A 140 -1.31 10.76 -14.05
CA ILE A 140 -1.87 11.40 -12.86
C ILE A 140 -2.28 12.81 -13.28
N ASP A 141 -3.56 13.14 -13.11
CA ASP A 141 -4.18 14.40 -13.59
C ASP A 141 -3.93 14.66 -15.08
N ASP A 142 -4.18 13.64 -15.92
CA ASP A 142 -4.01 13.65 -17.38
C ASP A 142 -2.58 13.94 -17.85
N LYS A 143 -1.59 13.84 -16.96
CA LYS A 143 -0.18 14.10 -17.26
C LYS A 143 0.65 12.84 -17.08
N ARG A 144 1.55 12.60 -18.04
CA ARG A 144 2.67 11.67 -17.88
C ARG A 144 3.78 12.36 -17.09
N PHE A 145 4.58 11.55 -16.40
CA PHE A 145 5.76 12.01 -15.69
C PHE A 145 6.68 12.87 -16.58
N ALA A 146 7.14 13.99 -16.04
CA ALA A 146 8.21 14.79 -16.59
C ALA A 146 9.11 15.24 -15.44
N ASN A 147 10.41 14.89 -15.50
CA ASN A 147 11.34 15.09 -14.39
C ASN A 147 11.63 16.58 -14.08
N ASP A 148 11.39 17.46 -15.05
CA ASP A 148 11.60 18.90 -14.97
C ASP A 148 10.35 19.67 -14.50
N ARG A 149 9.21 19.00 -14.36
CA ARG A 149 7.94 19.58 -13.92
C ARG A 149 7.67 19.25 -12.46
N VAL A 150 7.37 20.27 -11.66
CA VAL A 150 6.79 20.10 -10.32
C VAL A 150 5.29 20.06 -10.47
N ASP A 151 4.65 18.94 -10.10
CA ASP A 151 3.21 18.76 -10.22
C ASP A 151 2.49 19.21 -8.95
N GLN A 152 3.09 18.93 -7.78
CA GLN A 152 2.55 19.31 -6.48
C GLN A 152 3.60 20.12 -5.71
N ARG A 153 3.22 21.31 -5.24
CA ARG A 153 4.03 22.09 -4.30
C ARG A 153 3.33 22.16 -2.95
N VAL A 154 4.06 21.81 -1.89
CA VAL A 154 3.55 21.73 -0.51
C VAL A 154 4.51 22.47 0.42
N GLU A 155 4.00 23.15 1.43
CA GLU A 155 4.83 23.82 2.43
C GLU A 155 5.33 22.85 3.50
N LEU A 156 6.54 23.08 4.01
CA LEU A 156 7.06 22.40 5.18
C LEU A 156 6.15 22.68 6.39
N ASN A 157 5.88 21.64 7.17
CA ASN A 157 4.91 21.58 8.26
C ASN A 157 3.43 21.62 7.84
N ALA A 158 3.12 21.65 6.54
CA ALA A 158 1.75 21.46 6.10
C ALA A 158 1.22 20.09 6.52
N VAL A 159 -0.07 20.04 6.82
CA VAL A 159 -0.82 18.82 7.06
C VAL A 159 -1.98 18.82 6.10
N GLU A 160 -1.98 17.90 5.15
CA GLU A 160 -2.95 17.93 4.07
C GLU A 160 -3.79 16.65 4.02
N GLU A 161 -5.03 16.78 3.56
CA GLU A 161 -5.92 15.65 3.24
C GLU A 161 -6.02 15.47 1.72
N TRP A 162 -5.62 14.30 1.22
CA TRP A 162 -5.53 14.03 -0.20
C TRP A 162 -6.52 12.91 -0.56
N THR A 163 -7.29 13.14 -1.62
CA THR A 163 -8.13 12.12 -2.25
C THR A 163 -7.49 11.67 -3.56
N ILE A 164 -7.17 10.39 -3.65
CA ILE A 164 -6.69 9.74 -4.87
C ILE A 164 -7.85 8.99 -5.50
N VAL A 165 -8.23 9.40 -6.70
CA VAL A 165 -9.29 8.79 -7.50
C VAL A 165 -8.67 7.85 -8.50
N ASN A 166 -9.27 6.70 -8.72
CA ASN A 166 -8.92 5.79 -9.79
C ASN A 166 -10.06 5.76 -10.81
N ASP A 167 -9.85 6.39 -11.96
CA ASP A 167 -10.76 6.39 -13.12
C ASP A 167 -10.41 5.28 -14.13
N HIS A 168 -9.62 4.30 -13.69
CA HIS A 168 -9.27 3.12 -14.46
C HIS A 168 -10.05 1.89 -13.97
N HIS A 169 -10.19 0.91 -14.86
CA HIS A 169 -10.93 -0.31 -14.58
C HIS A 169 -10.11 -1.39 -13.87
N ASP A 170 -8.80 -1.18 -13.73
CA ASP A 170 -7.94 -1.95 -12.85
C ASP A 170 -7.61 -1.17 -11.58
N ASP A 171 -7.24 -1.88 -10.53
CA ASP A 171 -6.73 -1.28 -9.31
C ASP A 171 -5.35 -0.65 -9.58
N HIS A 172 -5.02 0.40 -8.85
CA HIS A 172 -3.70 1.01 -8.86
C HIS A 172 -3.09 0.99 -7.46
N VAL A 173 -1.76 1.11 -7.37
CA VAL A 173 -1.05 1.04 -6.09
C VAL A 173 -0.37 2.36 -5.82
N PHE A 174 -1.04 3.28 -5.14
CA PHE A 174 -0.47 4.59 -4.83
C PHE A 174 0.65 4.48 -3.80
N HIS A 175 1.80 5.10 -4.07
CA HIS A 175 2.90 5.30 -3.15
C HIS A 175 3.39 6.76 -3.17
N ILE A 176 3.74 7.31 -2.01
CA ILE A 176 4.41 8.61 -1.87
C ILE A 176 5.66 8.46 -1.01
N HIS A 177 6.74 9.13 -1.42
CA HIS A 177 8.03 9.04 -0.75
C HIS A 177 8.08 9.87 0.55
N THR A 178 9.06 9.55 1.40
CA THR A 178 9.45 10.26 2.64
C THR A 178 8.49 10.12 3.81
N ASN A 179 7.24 10.57 3.67
CA ASN A 179 6.31 10.69 4.80
C ASN A 179 5.24 9.60 4.75
N PRO A 180 4.94 8.92 5.87
CA PRO A 180 3.77 8.06 5.93
C PRO A 180 2.49 8.90 5.94
N PHE A 181 1.40 8.31 5.46
CA PHE A 181 0.07 8.87 5.51
C PHE A 181 -0.90 7.98 6.31
N GLN A 182 -1.96 8.58 6.81
CA GLN A 182 -3.04 7.92 7.51
C GLN A 182 -4.24 7.80 6.57
N LEU A 183 -4.53 6.59 6.07
CA LEU A 183 -5.72 6.30 5.27
C LEU A 183 -6.97 6.43 6.15
N THR A 184 -7.93 7.25 5.71
CA THR A 184 -9.15 7.56 6.47
C THR A 184 -10.42 7.08 5.78
N ARG A 185 -10.45 7.05 4.44
CA ARG A 185 -11.62 6.63 3.66
C ARG A 185 -11.27 5.76 2.47
N VAL A 186 -12.18 4.86 2.13
CA VAL A 186 -12.20 4.08 0.88
C VAL A 186 -13.59 4.25 0.27
N ASN A 187 -13.67 4.67 -0.98
CA ASN A 187 -14.92 4.97 -1.70
C ASN A 187 -15.86 5.89 -0.90
N ASP A 188 -15.31 6.99 -0.39
CA ASP A 188 -15.97 7.98 0.48
C ASP A 188 -16.46 7.45 1.86
N GLU A 189 -16.40 6.13 2.09
CA GLU A 189 -16.73 5.52 3.38
C GLU A 189 -15.57 5.63 4.36
N ALA A 190 -15.85 6.13 5.56
CA ALA A 190 -14.85 6.22 6.62
C ALA A 190 -14.47 4.84 7.14
N LEU A 191 -13.17 4.60 7.30
CA LEU A 191 -12.69 3.41 7.98
C LEU A 191 -13.09 3.46 9.46
N ALA A 192 -13.43 2.31 10.04
CA ALA A 192 -13.73 2.18 11.46
C ALA A 192 -12.56 2.67 12.35
N ALA A 193 -11.33 2.48 11.87
CA ALA A 193 -10.12 3.06 12.42
C ALA A 193 -9.20 3.48 11.26
N PRO A 194 -8.68 4.72 11.25
CA PRO A 194 -7.70 5.12 10.25
C PRO A 194 -6.40 4.34 10.36
N VAL A 195 -5.74 4.10 9.23
CA VAL A 195 -4.61 3.17 9.16
C VAL A 195 -3.39 3.84 8.53
N TRP A 196 -2.24 3.76 9.21
CA TRP A 196 -0.97 4.29 8.71
C TRP A 196 -0.38 3.41 7.59
N ARG A 197 0.07 4.06 6.51
CA ARG A 197 0.63 3.47 5.29
C ARG A 197 1.62 4.44 4.65
N ASP A 198 2.40 3.95 3.71
CA ASP A 198 3.07 4.76 2.67
C ASP A 198 2.70 4.29 1.25
N THR A 199 2.04 3.13 1.16
CA THR A 199 1.57 2.51 -0.08
C THR A 199 0.17 1.93 0.13
N MET A 200 -0.77 2.18 -0.78
CA MET A 200 -2.16 1.72 -0.70
C MET A 200 -2.70 1.28 -2.06
N ILE A 201 -3.60 0.29 -2.05
CA ILE A 201 -4.40 -0.06 -3.23
C ILE A 201 -5.51 0.99 -3.37
N VAL A 202 -5.58 1.66 -4.51
CA VAL A 202 -6.69 2.54 -4.89
C VAL A 202 -7.64 1.69 -5.75
N PRO A 203 -8.84 1.37 -5.24
CA PRO A 203 -9.75 0.45 -5.90
C PRO A 203 -10.17 1.00 -7.27
N ARG A 204 -10.29 0.13 -8.27
CA ARG A 204 -10.82 0.46 -9.60
C ARG A 204 -12.13 1.22 -9.52
N ASN A 205 -12.33 2.20 -10.41
CA ASN A 205 -13.52 3.05 -10.44
C ASN A 205 -13.90 3.62 -9.05
N GLY A 206 -12.90 3.92 -8.23
CA GLY A 206 -13.04 4.18 -6.81
C GLY A 206 -12.09 5.27 -6.32
N SER A 207 -11.99 5.43 -5.00
CA SER A 207 -11.07 6.40 -4.43
C SER A 207 -10.62 6.05 -3.02
N ASN A 208 -9.47 6.58 -2.62
CA ASN A 208 -9.00 6.59 -1.25
C ASN A 208 -8.76 8.02 -0.79
N THR A 209 -9.07 8.32 0.47
CA THR A 209 -8.69 9.59 1.10
C THR A 209 -7.76 9.33 2.28
N PHE A 210 -6.65 10.06 2.35
CA PHE A 210 -5.66 9.97 3.42
C PHE A 210 -5.23 11.34 3.92
N ARG A 211 -4.60 11.36 5.10
CA ARG A 211 -3.98 12.55 5.70
C ARG A 211 -2.49 12.36 5.82
N ILE A 212 -1.71 13.41 5.59
CA ILE A 212 -0.24 13.36 5.60
C ILE A 212 0.33 14.62 6.24
N ARG A 213 1.44 14.48 6.98
CA ARG A 213 2.22 15.60 7.53
C ARG A 213 3.56 15.70 6.78
N PHE A 214 3.99 16.90 6.44
CA PHE A 214 5.27 17.15 5.75
C PHE A 214 6.27 17.83 6.68
N LEU A 215 6.89 17.08 7.62
CA LEU A 215 7.56 17.68 8.79
C LEU A 215 9.08 17.88 8.66
N ASP A 216 9.79 16.99 7.98
CA ASP A 216 11.23 16.83 8.22
C ASP A 216 12.15 17.51 7.21
N PHE A 217 11.78 17.55 5.93
CA PHE A 217 12.70 17.95 4.85
C PHE A 217 12.00 18.77 3.77
N THR A 218 12.66 19.83 3.31
CA THR A 218 12.36 20.46 2.02
C THR A 218 13.06 19.72 0.88
N GLY A 219 12.60 19.94 -0.35
CA GLY A 219 13.17 19.34 -1.56
C GLY A 219 12.14 18.59 -2.41
N LYS A 220 12.64 17.94 -3.45
CA LYS A 220 11.82 17.18 -4.40
C LYS A 220 11.77 15.70 -4.02
N LEU A 221 10.56 15.14 -4.01
CA LEU A 221 10.26 13.72 -3.89
C LEU A 221 9.27 13.33 -4.99
N VAL A 222 8.90 12.05 -5.05
CA VAL A 222 7.89 11.57 -5.99
C VAL A 222 6.71 10.89 -5.30
N LEU A 223 5.59 10.93 -5.99
CA LEU A 223 4.47 10.01 -5.80
C LEU A 223 4.23 9.27 -7.11
N HIS A 224 3.78 8.02 -7.04
CA HIS A 224 3.61 7.20 -8.23
C HIS A 224 2.71 5.99 -7.96
N CYS A 225 2.28 5.34 -9.05
CA CYS A 225 1.82 3.95 -8.97
C CYS A 225 3.02 3.05 -8.72
N HIS A 226 2.88 2.06 -7.84
CA HIS A 226 3.92 1.09 -7.52
C HIS A 226 3.79 -0.21 -8.33
N MET A 227 2.86 -0.26 -9.30
CA MET A 227 2.97 -1.18 -10.42
C MET A 227 4.03 -0.60 -11.38
N LEU A 228 5.19 -1.26 -11.46
CA LEU A 228 6.39 -0.69 -12.08
C LEU A 228 6.21 -0.39 -13.57
N ASN A 229 5.43 -1.21 -14.28
CA ASN A 229 5.04 -0.93 -15.65
C ASN A 229 4.23 0.39 -15.77
N HIS A 230 3.33 0.67 -14.83
CA HIS A 230 2.55 1.92 -14.83
C HIS A 230 3.44 3.12 -14.47
N GLU A 231 4.35 2.95 -13.52
CA GLU A 231 5.36 3.95 -13.14
C GLU A 231 6.22 4.34 -14.37
N GLU A 232 6.84 3.36 -15.02
CA GLU A 232 7.74 3.56 -16.15
C GLU A 232 7.03 4.17 -17.37
N LEU A 233 5.75 3.87 -17.55
CA LEU A 233 4.95 4.38 -18.67
C LEU A 233 4.30 5.75 -18.38
N GLY A 234 4.42 6.27 -17.15
CA GLY A 234 4.19 7.70 -16.87
C GLY A 234 3.39 8.03 -15.61
N MET A 235 2.89 7.05 -14.84
CA MET A 235 2.07 7.30 -13.64
C MET A 235 2.92 7.69 -12.43
N MET A 236 3.60 8.83 -12.55
CA MET A 236 4.44 9.42 -11.52
C MET A 236 4.37 10.95 -11.61
N GLN A 237 4.44 11.62 -10.46
CA GLN A 237 4.49 13.07 -10.33
C GLN A 237 5.61 13.50 -9.37
N VAL A 238 6.17 14.68 -9.61
CA VAL A 238 7.11 15.31 -8.67
C VAL A 238 6.33 16.14 -7.65
N VAL A 239 6.62 15.90 -6.37
CA VAL A 239 6.20 16.73 -5.25
C VAL A 239 7.40 17.54 -4.77
N GLU A 240 7.25 18.85 -4.64
CA GLU A 240 8.26 19.73 -4.07
C GLU A 240 7.77 20.28 -2.73
N ILE A 241 8.48 19.93 -1.65
CA ILE A 241 8.29 20.52 -0.33
C ILE A 241 9.15 21.78 -0.26
N VAL A 242 8.53 22.94 -0.07
CA VAL A 242 9.19 24.24 0.06
C VAL A 242 9.13 24.73 1.50
N ASP A 243 9.98 25.68 1.88
CA ASP A 243 9.83 26.35 3.18
C ASP A 243 8.44 27.02 3.26
N ALA A 244 7.89 27.10 4.47
CA ALA A 244 6.72 27.94 4.72
C ALA A 244 7.14 29.41 4.59
N ASP A 245 6.37 30.18 3.83
CA ASP A 245 6.56 31.64 3.70
C ASP A 245 6.30 32.39 5.02
#